data_AF-A0A3P7LKM6-F1
#
_entry.id   AF-A0A3P7LKM6-F1
#
_cell.length_a   1.000
_cell.length_b   1.000
_cell.length_c   1.000
_cell.angle_alpha   90.00
_cell.angle_beta   90.00
_cell.angle_gamma   90.00
#
_symmetry.space_group_name_H-M   'P 1'
#
loop_
_entity.id
_entity.type
_entity.pdbx_description
1 polymer ?
#
loop_
_entity_poly.entity_id
_entity_poly.type
_entity_poly.pdbx_seq_one_letter_code
_entity_poly.pdbx_strand_id
1 'polypeptide(L)'
;MYGPPRSDSEAGAGLLEELARLPARPDVLVVEDFNAPLVEWNSTNARGPEQAFNRRLLALTLSSCLIQHVLYPTRNDYTEHGPSSPPEGK
;
A
#
# COMPACT_ATOMS: atom_id res chain seq x y z
N MET A 1 1.85 2.07 -12.25
CA MET A 1 1.74 0.63 -12.59
C MET A 1 0.98 -0.04 -11.44
N TYR A 2 0.04 -0.96 -11.68
CA TYR A 2 -0.73 -1.63 -10.61
C TYR A 2 0.02 -2.90 -10.17
N GLY A 3 0.41 -2.98 -8.90
CA GLY A 3 1.00 -4.17 -8.31
C GLY A 3 -0.07 -5.05 -7.63
N PRO A 4 0.06 -6.38 -7.66
CA PRO A 4 -0.85 -7.26 -6.92
C PRO A 4 -0.80 -6.97 -5.41
N PRO A 5 -1.86 -7.31 -4.64
CA PRO A 5 -1.82 -7.25 -3.17
C PRO A 5 -0.56 -7.93 -2.66
N ARG A 6 0.36 -7.14 -2.08
CA ARG A 6 1.68 -7.63 -1.70
C ARG A 6 1.56 -8.44 -0.40
N SER A 7 1.15 -9.69 -0.57
CA SER A 7 1.14 -10.74 0.46
C SER A 7 2.52 -11.41 0.59
N ASP A 8 3.34 -11.33 -0.45
CA ASP A 8 4.69 -11.89 -0.47
C ASP A 8 5.70 -10.99 0.27
N SER A 9 6.18 -11.51 1.41
CA SER A 9 7.10 -10.83 2.31
C SER A 9 8.41 -10.39 1.64
N GLU A 10 8.93 -11.19 0.70
CA GLU A 10 10.25 -10.97 0.08
C GLU A 10 10.21 -9.89 -1.02
N ALA A 11 9.21 -9.94 -1.92
CA ALA A 11 9.00 -8.90 -2.93
C ALA A 11 8.61 -7.54 -2.30
N GLY A 12 7.94 -7.57 -1.16
CA GLY A 12 7.68 -6.38 -0.35
C GLY A 12 8.96 -5.81 0.26
N ALA A 13 9.82 -6.66 0.84
CA ALA A 13 11.07 -6.22 1.46
C ALA A 13 12.02 -5.56 0.46
N GLY A 14 12.26 -6.17 -0.70
CA GLY A 14 13.15 -5.60 -1.73
C GLY A 14 12.67 -4.23 -2.25
N LEU A 15 11.36 -4.04 -2.41
CA LEU A 15 10.80 -2.74 -2.77
C LEU A 15 11.09 -1.68 -1.71
N LEU A 16 10.91 -2.01 -0.42
CA LEU A 16 11.15 -1.06 0.67
C LEU A 16 12.62 -0.64 0.74
N GLU A 17 13.55 -1.55 0.44
CA GLU A 17 14.98 -1.23 0.35
C GLU A 17 15.28 -0.25 -0.80
N GLU A 18 14.68 -0.45 -1.96
CA GLU A 18 14.82 0.47 -3.09
C GLU A 18 14.21 1.84 -2.77
N LEU A 19 13.03 1.87 -2.14
CA LEU A 19 12.39 3.12 -1.69
C LEU A 19 13.26 3.87 -0.67
N ALA A 20 13.92 3.16 0.25
CA ALA A 20 14.81 3.77 1.24
C ALA A 20 16.06 4.43 0.63
N ARG A 21 16.42 4.09 -0.62
CA ARG A 21 17.54 4.70 -1.35
C ARG A 21 17.14 5.97 -2.12
N LEU A 22 15.85 6.19 -2.33
CA LEU A 22 15.35 7.34 -3.10
C LEU A 22 15.62 8.71 -2.50
N PRO A 23 15.69 8.90 -1.17
CA PRO A 23 16.06 10.20 -0.60
C PRO A 23 17.43 10.72 -1.08
N ALA A 24 18.32 9.84 -1.55
CA ALA A 24 19.59 10.22 -2.16
C ALA A 24 19.46 10.75 -3.59
N ARG A 25 18.26 10.71 -4.19
CA ARG A 25 17.98 11.06 -5.59
C ARG A 25 16.82 12.08 -5.65
N PRO A 26 17.09 13.37 -5.44
CA PRO A 26 16.04 14.41 -5.37
C PRO A 26 15.30 14.63 -6.69
N ASP A 27 15.79 14.05 -7.79
CA ASP A 27 15.22 14.10 -9.14
C ASP A 27 14.20 12.97 -9.42
N VAL A 28 13.98 12.05 -8.47
CA VAL A 28 13.13 10.87 -8.69
C VAL A 28 11.79 11.01 -7.96
N LEU A 29 10.71 10.94 -8.73
CA LEU A 29 9.35 10.79 -8.22
C LEU A 29 8.88 9.35 -8.46
N VAL A 30 8.43 8.66 -7.41
CA VAL A 30 7.78 7.36 -7.53
C VAL A 30 6.28 7.53 -7.43
N VAL A 31 5.57 7.05 -8.46
CA VAL A 31 4.11 7.04 -8.52
C VAL A 31 3.65 5.59 -8.68
N GLU A 32 3.31 4.96 -7.56
CA GLU A 32 2.87 3.57 -7.50
C GLU A 32 1.67 3.42 -6.54
N ASP A 33 0.77 2.50 -6.86
CA ASP A 33 -0.24 2.01 -5.92
C ASP A 33 0.34 0.78 -5.22
N PHE A 34 0.77 0.96 -3.97
CA PHE A 34 1.33 -0.14 -3.16
C PHE A 34 0.28 -1.14 -2.70
N ASN A 35 -1.01 -0.89 -2.97
CA ASN A 35 -2.14 -1.69 -2.51
C ASN A 35 -2.01 -2.04 -1.03
N ALA A 36 -1.85 -1.01 -0.20
CA ALA A 36 -1.61 -1.09 1.24
C ALA A 36 -2.87 -0.66 2.04
N PRO A 37 -3.99 -1.40 1.95
CA PRO A 37 -5.26 -1.01 2.56
C PRO A 37 -5.22 -1.04 4.10
N LEU A 38 -4.20 -1.67 4.69
CA LEU A 38 -4.01 -1.73 6.13
C LEU A 38 -3.24 -0.53 6.69
N VAL A 39 -2.84 0.42 5.83
CA VAL A 39 -2.26 1.70 6.23
C VAL A 39 -3.36 2.76 6.25
N GLU A 40 -3.64 3.27 7.44
CA GLU A 40 -4.52 4.40 7.69
C GLU A 40 -3.71 5.69 7.57
N TRP A 41 -3.49 6.16 6.33
CA TRP A 41 -2.63 7.31 6.01
C TRP A 41 -3.03 8.58 6.76
N ASN A 42 -4.33 8.85 6.92
CA ASN A 42 -4.85 10.03 7.61
C ASN A 42 -4.47 10.07 9.10
N SER A 43 -4.31 8.90 9.72
CA SER A 43 -3.98 8.79 11.15
C SER A 43 -2.54 8.37 11.39
N THR A 44 -1.74 8.26 10.32
CA THR A 44 -0.37 7.75 10.36
C THR A 44 -0.27 6.44 11.15
N ASN A 45 -1.20 5.52 10.90
CA ASN A 45 -1.27 4.24 11.59
C ASN A 45 -1.32 3.09 10.59
N ALA A 46 -0.83 1.92 10.97
CA ALA A 46 -0.93 0.71 10.15
C ALA A 46 -1.28 -0.50 11.02
N ARG A 47 -2.05 -1.44 10.50
CA ARG A 47 -2.37 -2.70 11.22
C ARG A 47 -1.29 -3.76 11.00
N GLY A 48 -1.13 -4.64 11.98
CA GLY A 48 -0.21 -5.79 11.94
C GLY A 48 1.09 -5.60 12.73
N PRO A 49 1.96 -6.63 12.76
CA PRO A 49 3.24 -6.60 13.47
C PRO A 49 4.22 -5.59 12.84
N GLU A 50 5.23 -5.15 13.60
CA GLU A 50 6.22 -4.17 13.12
C GLU A 50 6.98 -4.61 11.87
N GLN A 51 7.16 -5.93 11.68
CA GLN A 51 7.82 -6.45 10.48
C GLN A 51 6.91 -6.48 9.24
N ALA A 52 5.60 -6.22 9.40
CA ALA A 52 4.67 -6.22 8.28
C ALA A 52 5.00 -5.10 7.28
N PHE A 53 4.80 -5.40 5.99
CA PHE A 53 5.04 -4.46 4.89
C PHE A 53 4.39 -3.09 5.14
N ASN A 54 3.12 -3.06 5.54
CA ASN A 54 2.35 -1.83 5.80
C ASN A 54 2.98 -0.95 6.89
N ARG A 55 3.47 -1.56 7.99
CA ARG A 55 4.14 -0.84 9.08
C ARG A 55 5.48 -0.27 8.64
N ARG A 56 6.26 -1.05 7.89
CA ARG A 56 7.56 -0.61 7.36
C ARG A 56 7.41 0.48 6.30
N LEU A 57 6.42 0.34 5.40
CA LEU A 57 6.10 1.34 4.37
C LEU A 57 5.72 2.68 4.99
N LEU A 58 4.84 2.66 6.00
CA LEU A 58 4.46 3.86 6.74
C LEU A 58 5.67 4.50 7.43
N ALA A 59 6.51 3.71 8.10
CA ALA A 59 7.71 4.21 8.77
C ALA A 59 8.69 4.87 7.78
N LEU A 60 8.90 4.26 6.60
CA LEU A 60 9.73 4.83 5.54
C LEU A 60 9.14 6.12 4.97
N THR A 61 7.82 6.17 4.79
CA THR A 61 7.12 7.37 4.31
C THR A 61 7.32 8.54 5.27
N LEU A 62 7.19 8.29 6.58
CA LEU A 62 7.37 9.30 7.63
C LEU A 62 8.84 9.74 7.78
N SER A 63 9.79 8.81 7.69
CA SER A 63 11.22 9.12 7.85
C SER A 63 11.83 9.81 6.63
N SER A 64 11.31 9.49 5.43
CA SER A 64 11.87 9.94 4.15
C SER A 64 11.16 11.18 3.58
N CYS A 65 10.21 11.76 4.33
CA CYS A 65 9.37 12.88 3.89
C CYS A 65 8.78 12.66 2.48
N LEU A 66 8.39 11.42 2.19
CA LEU A 66 7.79 11.09 0.91
C LEU A 66 6.40 11.73 0.86
N ILE A 67 6.21 12.71 -0.02
CA ILE A 67 4.91 13.34 -0.24
C ILE A 67 4.06 12.38 -1.05
N GLN A 68 3.06 11.76 -0.42
CA GLN A 68 2.08 10.96 -1.13
C GLN A 68 0.86 11.83 -1.49
N HIS A 69 0.64 12.03 -2.79
CA HIS A 69 -0.64 12.55 -3.29
C HIS A 69 -1.64 11.39 -3.37
N VAL A 70 -2.42 11.17 -2.30
CA VAL A 70 -3.54 10.21 -2.33
C VAL A 70 -4.74 10.89 -2.97
N LEU A 71 -4.94 10.68 -4.27
CA LEU A 71 -6.11 11.21 -5.00
C LEU A 71 -7.36 10.34 -4.78
N TYR A 72 -7.19 9.05 -4.48
CA TYR A 72 -8.27 8.09 -4.24
C TYR A 72 -7.84 7.09 -3.15
N PRO A 73 -8.74 6.75 -2.20
CA PRO A 73 -8.44 5.73 -1.19
C PRO A 73 -8.22 4.37 -1.86
N THR A 74 -7.20 3.65 -1.39
CA THR A 74 -6.95 2.26 -1.77
C THR A 74 -8.17 1.40 -1.40
N ARG A 75 -8.49 0.40 -2.24
CA ARG A 75 -9.68 -0.45 -2.09
C ARG A 75 -9.73 -1.06 -0.68
N ASN A 76 -10.79 -0.76 0.06
CA ASN A 76 -11.08 -1.42 1.33
C ASN A 76 -11.58 -2.84 1.04
N ASP A 77 -10.76 -3.85 1.29
CA ASP A 77 -11.23 -5.24 1.38
C ASP A 77 -11.94 -5.45 2.73
N TYR A 78 -13.07 -4.79 2.92
CA TYR A 78 -14.09 -5.35 3.79
C TYR A 78 -14.88 -6.34 2.94
N THR A 79 -14.77 -7.62 3.29
CA THR A 79 -15.71 -8.67 2.91
C THR A 79 -17.13 -8.23 3.26
N GLU A 80 -17.85 -7.62 2.32
CA GLU A 80 -19.29 -7.68 2.30
C GLU A 80 -19.67 -9.12 1.90
N HIS A 81 -20.28 -9.81 2.86
CA HIS A 81 -20.89 -11.11 2.63
C HIS A 81 -22.01 -11.01 1.60
N GLY A 82 -21.96 -11.86 0.56
CA GLY A 82 -23.15 -12.28 -0.19
C GLY A 82 -22.88 -12.53 -1.68
N PRO A 83 -23.15 -13.74 -2.22
CA PRO A 83 -23.10 -13.97 -3.67
C PRO A 83 -24.25 -13.20 -4.32
N SER A 84 -23.90 -12.30 -5.26
CA SER A 84 -24.86 -11.74 -6.20
C SER A 84 -25.45 -12.88 -7.01
N SER A 85 -26.74 -13.18 -6.78
CA SER A 85 -27.52 -14.14 -7.57
C SER A 85 -27.41 -13.83 -9.06
N PRO A 86 -27.31 -14.84 -9.95
CA PRO A 86 -27.30 -14.59 -11.38
C PRO A 86 -28.68 -14.06 -11.84
N PRO A 87 -28.74 -13.24 -12.90
CA PRO A 87 -30.00 -12.76 -13.43
C PRO A 87 -30.80 -13.92 -14.03
N GLU A 88 -32.05 -14.08 -13.63
CA GLU A 88 -32.99 -15.03 -14.23
C GLU A 88 -33.19 -14.66 -15.71
N GLY A 89 -32.85 -15.61 -16.60
CA GLY A 89 -33.18 -15.53 -18.00
C GLY A 89 -34.68 -15.65 -18.22
N LYS A 90 -35.19 -14.86 -19.18
CA LYS A 90 -36.49 -15.11 -19.82
C LYS A 90 -36.30 -16.08 -20.99
#